data_AF-A0A089JEP7-F1
#
_entry.id   AF-A0A089JEP7-F1
#
_cell.length_a   1.000
_cell.length_b   1.000
_cell.length_c   1.000
_cell.angle_alpha   90.00
_cell.angle_beta   90.00
_cell.angle_gamma   90.00
#
_symmetry.space_group_name_H-M   'P 1'
#
loop_
_entity.id
_entity.type
_entity.pdbx_description
1 polymer ?
#
loop_
_entity_poly.entity_id
_entity_poly.type
_entity_poly.pdbx_seq_one_letter_code
_entity_poly.pdbx_strand_id
1 'polypeptide(L)' 'MDYYFHPSPRPSSLEMLSDEQLLNIYELAVEAKASPDFIEIIKNVLNGRKLMDSEHLDA' A
#
# COMPACT_ATOMS: atom_id res chain seq x y z
N MET A 1 -5.44 -27.61 13.15
CA MET A 1 -5.57 -26.21 13.61
C MET A 1 -5.71 -25.37 12.36
N ASP A 2 -6.92 -25.31 11.83
CA ASP A 2 -7.24 -24.54 10.63
C ASP A 2 -7.24 -23.06 11.00
N TYR A 3 -6.08 -22.41 10.86
CA TYR A 3 -5.93 -20.97 10.99
C TYR A 3 -6.65 -20.31 9.82
N TYR A 4 -7.96 -20.16 9.93
CA TYR A 4 -8.74 -19.30 9.06
C TYR A 4 -8.31 -17.86 9.34
N PHE A 5 -7.47 -17.33 8.45
CA PHE A 5 -7.10 -15.92 8.45
C PHE A 5 -8.37 -15.12 8.13
N HIS A 6 -9.02 -14.59 9.16
CA HIS A 6 -10.07 -13.60 8.98
C HIS A 6 -9.39 -12.25 8.77
N PRO A 7 -9.30 -11.73 7.53
CA PRO A 7 -8.79 -10.39 7.33
C PRO A 7 -9.63 -9.44 8.18
N SER A 8 -8.97 -8.55 8.94
CA SER A 8 -9.70 -7.61 9.78
C SER A 8 -10.68 -6.82 8.91
N PRO A 9 -11.95 -6.68 9.31
CA PRO A 9 -12.93 -5.91 8.55
C PRO A 9 -12.60 -4.40 8.52
N ARG A 10 -11.56 -4.00 9.25
CA ARG A 10 -11.07 -2.63 9.31
C ARG A 10 -9.98 -2.47 8.24
N PRO A 11 -10.07 -1.44 7.39
CA PRO A 11 -8.99 -1.12 6.47
C PRO A 11 -7.70 -0.94 7.26
N SER A 12 -6.58 -1.39 6.69
CA SER A 12 -5.27 -1.11 7.26
C SER A 12 -5.04 0.40 7.33
N SER A 13 -4.20 0.85 8.26
CA SER A 13 -3.91 2.29 8.40
C SER A 13 -3.39 2.91 7.10
N LEU A 14 -2.69 2.14 6.27
CA LEU A 14 -2.21 2.57 4.95
C LEU A 14 -3.32 2.70 3.91
N GLU A 15 -4.39 1.90 4.00
CA GLU A 15 -5.56 1.99 3.12
C GLU A 15 -6.46 3.20 3.43
N MET A 16 -6.33 3.79 4.62
CA MET A 16 -7.11 4.98 5.01
C MET A 16 -6.47 6.30 4.57
N LEU A 17 -5.21 6.28 4.12
CA LEU A 17 -4.50 7.48 3.68
C LEU A 17 -4.98 7.93 2.30
N SER A 18 -4.91 9.24 2.01
CA SER A 18 -5.05 9.72 0.64
C SER A 18 -3.82 9.33 -0.19
N ASP A 19 -3.95 9.40 -1.51
CA ASP A 19 -2.86 9.04 -2.43
C ASP A 19 -1.65 9.96 -2.25
N GLU A 20 -1.88 11.26 -2.03
CA GLU A 20 -0.84 12.24 -1.72
C GLU A 20 -0.12 11.91 -0.41
N GLN A 21 -0.86 11.53 0.64
CA GLN A 21 -0.27 11.15 1.92
C GLN A 21 0.56 9.88 1.80
N LEU A 22 0.09 8.90 1.04
CA LEU A 22 0.78 7.64 0.82
C LEU A 22 2.07 7.83 0.00
N LEU A 23 2.03 8.68 -1.03
CA LEU A 23 3.21 9.07 -1.81
C LEU A 23 4.25 9.81 -0.96
N ASN A 24 3.82 10.78 -0.15
CA ASN A 24 4.72 11.50 0.74
C ASN A 24 5.40 10.56 1.74
N ILE A 25 4.66 9.61 2.33
CA ILE A 25 5.24 8.60 3.23
C ILE A 25 6.24 7.71 2.50
N TYR A 26 5.96 7.32 1.25
CA TYR A 26 6.90 6.56 0.44
C TYR A 26 8.21 7.33 0.20
N GLU A 27 8.12 8.60 -0.19
CA GLU A 27 9.29 9.46 -0.41
C GLU A 27 10.14 9.61 0.86
N LEU A 28 9.48 9.91 1.99
CA LEU A 28 10.14 10.01 3.29
C LEU A 28 10.79 8.69 3.73
N ALA A 29 10.15 7.56 3.46
CA ALA A 29 10.69 6.24 3.79
C ALA A 29 11.96 5.93 2.98
N VAL A 30 12.01 6.31 1.70
CA VAL A 30 13.19 6.17 0.84
C VAL A 30 14.31 7.10 1.30
N GLU A 31 14.01 8.37 1.57
CA GLU A 31 14.99 9.36 2.03
C GLU A 31 15.60 8.96 3.38
N ALA A 32 14.77 8.50 4.31
CA ALA A 32 15.20 8.05 5.62
C ALA A 32 15.91 6.68 5.61
N LYS A 33 16.00 6.01 4.45
CA LYS A 33 16.50 4.63 4.32
C LYS A 33 15.81 3.67 5.28
N ALA A 34 14.47 3.76 5.34
CA ALA A 34 13.65 2.85 6.12
C ALA A 34 13.87 1.39 5.68
N SER A 35 13.38 0.44 6.48
CA SER A 35 13.57 -0.98 6.16
C SER A 35 13.03 -1.32 4.77
N PRO A 36 13.73 -2.17 3.99
CA PRO A 36 13.27 -2.58 2.67
C PRO A 36 11.85 -3.14 2.68
N ASP A 37 11.54 -3.97 3.69
CA ASP A 37 10.21 -4.57 3.88
C ASP A 37 9.12 -3.51 4.04
N PHE A 38 9.39 -2.42 4.76
CA PHE A 38 8.43 -1.33 4.94
C PHE A 38 8.17 -0.58 3.64
N ILE A 39 9.24 -0.29 2.88
CA ILE A 39 9.15 0.37 1.57
C ILE A 39 8.36 -0.51 0.59
N GLU A 40 8.57 -1.84 0.62
CA GLU A 40 7.85 -2.79 -0.21
C GLU A 40 6.36 -2.86 0.13
N ILE A 41 6.00 -2.85 1.42
CA ILE A 41 4.60 -2.78 1.85
C ILE A 41 3.90 -1.55 1.28
N ILE A 42 4.54 -0.37 1.37
CA ILE A 42 3.95 0.88 0.83
C ILE A 42 3.81 0.80 -0.69
N LYS A 43 4.81 0.28 -1.42
CA LYS A 43 4.73 0.06 -2.87
C LYS A 43 3.57 -0.86 -3.25
N ASN A 44 3.37 -1.95 -2.51
CA ASN A 44 2.27 -2.88 -2.77
C ASN A 44 0.90 -2.22 -2.57
N VAL A 45 0.76 -1.34 -1.58
CA VAL A 45 -0.48 -0.57 -1.38
C VAL A 45 -0.68 0.47 -2.49
N LEU A 46 0.38 1.19 -2.92
CA LEU A 46 0.32 2.12 -4.05
C LEU A 46 -0.10 1.43 -5.35
N ASN A 47 0.49 0.27 -5.64
CA ASN A 47 0.15 -0.56 -6.80
C ASN A 47 -1.29 -1.08 -6.72
N GLY A 48 -1.72 -1.56 -5.55
CA GLY A 48 -3.08 -2.07 -5.32
C GLY A 48 -4.18 -1.02 -5.54
N ARG A 49 -3.86 0.27 -5.38
CA ARG A 49 -4.77 1.40 -5.63
C ARG A 49 -4.91 1.80 -7.11
N LYS A 50 -4.26 1.07 -8.04
CA LYS A 50 -4.18 1.42 -9.47
C LYS A 50 -3.61 2.82 -9.76
N LEU A 51 -2.93 3.45 -8.81
CA LEU A 51 -2.22 4.73 -9.06
C LEU A 51 -1.06 4.57 -10.06
N MET A 52 -0.64 3.32 -10.31
CA MET A 52 0.39 2.97 -11.29
C MET A 52 -0.17 2.27 -12.54
N ASP A 53 -1.46 1.90 -12.58
CA ASP A 53 -2.06 1.10 -13.66
C ASP A 53 -3.41 1.70 -14.11
N SER A 54 -3.37 2.94 -14.62
CA SER A 54 -4.49 3.53 -15.37
C SER A 54 -4.49 3.09 -16.85
N GLU A 55 -4.08 1.85 -17.13
CA GLU A 55 -4.34 1.19 -18.41
C GLU A 55 -4.88 -0.21 -18.14
N HIS A 56 -5.97 -0.58 -18.81
CA HIS A 56 -6.75 -1.82 -18.70
C HIS A 56 -7.77 -1.92 -17.55
N LEU A 57 -8.99 -1.47 -17.82
CA LEU A 57 -10.10 -2.41 -18.04
C LEU A 57 -11.24 -1.73 -18.82
N ASP A 58 -11.18 -1.82 -20.15
CA ASP A 58 -12.37 -1.92 -20.99
C ASP A 58 -12.82 -3.39 -20.96
N ALA A 59 -14.06 -3.64 -20.52
CA ALA A 59 -14.86 -4.81 -20.88
C ALA A 59 -16.33 -4.56 -20.52
#